data_AF-A0A9Q0VZP1-F1
#
_entry.id   AF-A0A9Q0VZP1-F1
#
_cell.length_a   1.000
_cell.length_b   1.000
_cell.length_c   1.000
_cell.angle_alpha   90.00
_cell.angle_beta   90.00
_cell.angle_gamma   90.00
#
_symmetry.space_group_name_H-M   'P 1'
#
loop_
_entity.id
_entity.type
_entity.pdbx_description
1 polymer ?
#
loop_
_entity_poly.entity_id
_entity_poly.type
_entity_poly.pdbx_seq_one_letter_code
_entity_poly.pdbx_strand_id
1 'polypeptide(L)' 'MDKHRNVSKNWHTPSFPSEAVISAYSYPYVDKSTEPFTWGEPALHSLHS' A
#
# COMPACT_ATOMS: atom_id res chain seq x y z
N MET A 1 -8.04 36.25 34.45
CA MET A 1 -7.75 36.43 33.02
C MET A 1 -6.88 35.27 32.62
N ASP A 2 -7.51 34.16 32.29
CA ASP A 2 -6.84 32.90 31.98
C ASP A 2 -6.13 33.03 30.65
N LYS A 3 -4.81 33.15 30.73
CA LYS A 3 -3.92 33.27 29.58
C LYS A 3 -3.77 31.86 28.99
N HIS A 4 -4.77 31.42 28.23
CA HIS A 4 -4.69 30.18 27.46
C HIS A 4 -3.46 30.26 26.56
N ARG A 5 -2.45 29.44 26.86
CA ARG A 5 -1.22 29.36 26.08
C ARG A 5 -1.60 28.74 24.72
N ASN A 6 -1.52 29.53 23.64
CA ASN A 6 -1.84 29.08 22.28
C ASN A 6 -0.89 27.95 21.84
N VAL A 7 -1.25 26.69 22.13
CA VAL A 7 -0.51 25.47 21.74
C VAL A 7 -0.61 25.21 20.22
N SER A 8 -1.42 25.99 19.50
CA SER A 8 -1.72 25.82 18.07
C SER A 8 -0.67 26.36 17.10
N LYS A 9 0.34 27.12 17.56
CA LYS A 9 1.27 27.82 16.65
C LYS A 9 2.22 26.90 15.87
N ASN A 10 2.32 25.62 16.24
CA ASN A 10 3.19 24.64 15.57
C ASN A 10 2.40 23.55 14.82
N TRP A 11 1.08 23.71 14.67
CA TRP A 11 0.27 22.72 13.95
C TRP A 11 0.51 22.83 12.44
N HIS A 12 1.57 22.18 11.96
CA HIS A 12 1.78 21.94 10.55
C HIS A 12 0.77 20.88 10.12
N THR A 13 -0.31 21.31 9.46
CA THR A 13 -1.24 20.38 8.84
C THR A 13 -0.54 19.77 7.62
N PRO A 14 -0.46 18.43 7.51
CA PRO A 14 0.16 17.81 6.35
C PRO A 14 -0.66 18.15 5.10
N SER A 15 0.02 18.41 3.99
CA SER A 15 -0.64 18.59 2.70
C SER A 15 -1.45 17.34 2.35
N PHE A 16 -2.75 17.52 2.14
CA PHE A 16 -3.68 16.46 1.75
C PHE A 16 -4.51 16.92 0.54
N PRO A 17 -4.72 16.07 -0.47
CA PRO A 17 -4.29 14.67 -0.54
C PRO A 17 -2.79 14.53 -0.81
N SER A 18 -2.25 13.34 -0.48
CA SER A 18 -0.87 13.00 -0.81
C SER A 18 -0.80 12.52 -2.26
N GLU A 19 -0.15 13.30 -3.13
CA GLU A 19 0.11 12.90 -4.52
C GLU A 19 0.86 11.57 -4.62
N ALA A 20 1.74 11.27 -3.66
CA ALA A 20 2.44 9.99 -3.60
C ALA A 20 1.48 8.81 -3.33
N VAL A 21 0.47 9.03 -2.49
CA VAL A 21 -0.57 8.02 -2.25
C VAL A 21 -1.41 7.84 -3.52
N ILE A 22 -1.83 8.94 -4.14
CA ILE A 22 -2.61 8.88 -5.39
C ILE A 22 -1.84 8.12 -6.47
N SER A 23 -0.55 8.41 -6.66
CA SER A 23 0.26 7.78 -7.70
C SER A 23 0.50 6.29 -7.45
N ALA A 24 0.73 5.88 -6.19
CA ALA A 24 0.91 4.48 -5.83
C ALA A 24 -0.32 3.63 -6.16
N TYR A 25 -1.52 4.19 -5.96
CA TYR A 25 -2.78 3.50 -6.31
C TYR A 25 -3.13 3.61 -7.79
N SER A 26 -2.80 4.73 -8.44
CA SER A 26 -3.14 4.96 -9.87
C SER A 26 -2.19 4.23 -10.81
N TYR A 27 -0.91 4.12 -10.45
CA TYR A 27 0.17 3.58 -11.28
C TYR A 27 1.01 2.56 -10.51
N PRO A 28 0.43 1.44 -10.06
CA PRO A 28 1.17 0.44 -9.33
C PRO A 28 2.21 -0.23 -10.24
N TYR A 29 3.36 -0.58 -9.66
CA TYR A 29 4.32 -1.45 -10.33
C TYR A 29 3.85 -2.89 -10.20
N VAL A 30 3.29 -3.42 -11.28
CA VAL A 30 2.76 -4.79 -11.36
C VAL A 30 3.51 -5.59 -12.42
N ASP A 31 3.50 -6.90 -12.26
CA ASP A 31 3.86 -7.80 -13.35
C ASP A 31 2.87 -7.62 -14.50
N LYS A 32 3.41 -7.50 -15.72
CA LYS A 32 2.66 -7.33 -16.97
C LYS A 32 2.69 -8.58 -17.84
N SER A 33 3.19 -9.70 -17.30
CA SER A 33 3.17 -10.99 -17.97
C SER A 33 1.76 -11.34 -18.40
N THR A 34 1.65 -11.83 -19.63
CA THR A 34 0.40 -12.31 -20.23
C THR A 34 0.33 -13.84 -20.25
N GLU A 35 1.32 -14.52 -19.66
CA GLU A 35 1.36 -15.98 -19.63
C GLU A 35 0.21 -16.51 -18.76
N PRO A 36 -0.61 -17.44 -19.28
CA PRO A 36 -1.70 -18.00 -18.51
C PRO A 36 -1.16 -18.90 -17.40
N PHE A 37 -1.79 -18.84 -16.23
CA PHE A 37 -1.56 -19.83 -15.20
C PHE A 37 -2.01 -21.22 -15.67
N THR A 38 -1.28 -22.24 -15.23
CA THR A 38 -1.68 -23.64 -15.40
C THR A 38 -1.95 -24.25 -14.03
N TRP A 39 -3.00 -25.07 -13.97
CA TRP A 39 -3.26 -25.91 -12.81
C TRP A 39 -2.62 -27.27 -13.06
N GLY A 40 -1.67 -27.66 -12.21
CA GLY A 40 -1.05 -28.98 -12.25
C GLY A 40 -1.88 -30.04 -11.52
N GLU A 41 -1.56 -31.31 -11.75
CA GLU A 41 -2.06 -32.41 -10.94
C GLU A 41 -1.19 -32.58 -9.68
N PRO A 42 -1.77 -32.74 -8.47
CA PRO A 42 -0.99 -33.01 -7.27
C PRO A 42 -0.17 -34.30 -7.39
N ALA A 43 1.15 -34.20 -7.33
CA ALA A 43 2.04 -35.35 -7.30
C ALA A 43 2.02 -36.02 -5.91
N LEU A 44 1.01 -36.87 -5.67
CA LEU A 44 0.82 -37.54 -4.37
C LEU A 44 2.02 -38.38 -3.92
N HIS A 45 2.79 -38.93 -4.87
CA HIS A 45 3.99 -39.72 -4.59
C HIS A 45 5.18 -38.87 -4.08
N SER A 46 5.17 -37.55 -4.29
CA SER A 46 6.18 -36.63 -3.76
C SER A 46 5.78 -36.04 -2.40
N LEU A 47 4.54 -36.27 -1.95
CA LEU A 47 3.99 -35.67 -0.73
C LEU A 47 4.17 -36.57 0.52
N HIS A 48 4.54 -37.84 0.35
CA HIS A 48 4.83 -38.77 1.43
C HIS A 48 6.29 -39.24 1.35
N SER A 49 7.19 -38.47 1.99
CA SER A 49 8.51 -38.96 2.42
C SER A 49 8.50 -39.25 3.92
#